data_AF-W4V2N0-F1
#
_entry.id   AF-W4V2N0-F1
#
_cell.length_a   1.000
_cell.length_b   1.000
_cell.length_c   1.000
_cell.angle_alpha   90.00
_cell.angle_beta   90.00
_cell.angle_gamma   90.00
#
_symmetry.space_group_name_H-M   'P 1'
#
loop_
_entity.id
_entity.type
_entity.pdbx_description
1 polymer ?
#
loop_
_entity_poly.entity_id
_entity_poly.type
_entity_poly.pdbx_seq_one_letter_code
_entity_poly.pdbx_strand_id
1 'polypeptide(L)'
;MSIDKLKLEIKNESLGKLYLFYGEEEYLKKFYLGKIEEIILRDDRTGLNKVVIEGKTEASKIVEACETMPFFAERKLVVVKKSELFNSKRSNSSKENKNDELVEYLQNIPDYICLVFYEEDIDKRLKIVGAVKKYGLMVEFPFQKPHELVKWAVKVFGSYGKTIDVSTHHTL
;
A
#
# COMPACT_ATOMS: atom_id res chain seq x y z
N MET A 1 -1.09 -15.69 2.35
CA MET A 1 -1.62 -14.51 3.10
C MET A 1 -1.64 -13.30 2.18
N SER A 2 -2.33 -12.21 2.53
CA SER A 2 -2.39 -10.99 1.69
C SER A 2 -1.01 -10.38 1.41
N ILE A 3 -0.10 -10.47 2.39
CA ILE A 3 1.30 -10.04 2.23
C ILE A 3 2.10 -10.91 1.25
N ASP A 4 1.78 -12.20 1.10
CA ASP A 4 2.45 -13.08 0.15
C ASP A 4 2.05 -12.75 -1.29
N LYS A 5 0.79 -12.38 -1.49
CA LYS A 5 0.30 -11.87 -2.78
C LYS A 5 1.00 -10.57 -3.14
N LEU A 6 1.13 -9.63 -2.20
CA LEU A 6 1.89 -8.39 -2.40
C LEU A 6 3.36 -8.67 -2.77
N LYS A 7 4.03 -9.60 -2.07
CA LYS A 7 5.39 -10.01 -2.41
C LYS A 7 5.50 -10.58 -3.82
N LEU A 8 4.52 -11.37 -4.26
CA LEU A 8 4.49 -11.93 -5.60
C LEU A 8 4.29 -10.83 -6.66
N GLU A 9 3.37 -9.90 -6.44
CA GLU A 9 3.13 -8.75 -7.33
C GLU A 9 4.37 -7.86 -7.45
N ILE A 10 5.06 -7.58 -6.33
CA ILE A 10 6.33 -6.85 -6.33
C ILE A 10 7.41 -7.63 -7.08
N LYS A 11 7.56 -8.93 -6.81
CA LYS A 11 8.59 -9.77 -7.44
C LYS A 11 8.41 -9.87 -8.96
N ASN A 12 7.17 -9.93 -9.43
CA ASN A 12 6.83 -10.05 -10.84
C ASN A 12 6.63 -8.69 -11.53
N GLU A 13 6.82 -7.59 -10.81
CA GLU A 13 6.54 -6.22 -11.27
C GLU A 13 5.11 -6.02 -11.79
N SER A 14 4.18 -6.87 -11.34
CA SER A 14 2.78 -6.91 -11.76
C SER A 14 1.89 -6.22 -10.73
N LEU A 15 2.23 -4.99 -10.36
CA LEU A 15 1.51 -4.22 -9.34
C LEU A 15 0.11 -3.85 -9.83
N GLY A 16 -0.90 -4.14 -9.01
CA GLY A 16 -2.29 -3.75 -9.22
C GLY A 16 -2.54 -2.25 -9.08
N LYS A 17 -3.81 -1.86 -9.18
CA LYS A 17 -4.25 -0.46 -9.17
C LYS A 17 -4.62 0.07 -7.78
N LEU A 18 -4.89 -0.82 -6.83
CA LEU A 18 -5.48 -0.45 -5.54
C LEU A 18 -4.96 -1.32 -4.41
N TYR A 19 -4.45 -0.66 -3.38
CA TYR A 19 -3.96 -1.28 -2.16
C TYR A 19 -4.53 -0.59 -0.91
N LEU A 20 -4.81 -1.36 0.13
CA LEU A 20 -5.06 -0.85 1.48
C LEU A 20 -4.08 -1.51 2.44
N PHE A 21 -3.11 -0.74 2.91
CA PHE A 21 -2.16 -1.13 3.94
C PHE A 21 -2.70 -0.70 5.30
N TYR A 22 -2.77 -1.62 6.24
CA TYR A 22 -3.22 -1.33 7.61
C TYR A 22 -2.50 -2.20 8.63
N GLY A 23 -2.49 -1.79 9.89
CA GLY A 23 -1.84 -2.49 11.00
C GLY A 23 -0.74 -1.68 11.68
N GLU A 24 -0.28 -2.20 12.81
CA GLU A 24 0.64 -1.53 13.75
C GLU A 24 2.10 -1.56 13.28
N GLU A 25 2.48 -2.47 12.39
CA GLU A 25 3.87 -2.65 11.97
C GLU A 25 4.28 -1.63 10.89
N GLU A 26 4.61 -0.42 11.35
CA GLU A 26 4.96 0.73 10.52
C GLU A 26 6.21 0.50 9.66
N TYR A 27 7.18 -0.27 10.16
CA TYR A 27 8.41 -0.54 9.41
C TYR A 27 8.12 -1.39 8.16
N LEU A 28 7.34 -2.47 8.30
CA LEU A 28 6.97 -3.31 7.15
C LEU A 28 6.10 -2.53 6.17
N LYS A 29 5.10 -1.77 6.65
CA LYS A 29 4.27 -0.94 5.78
C LYS A 29 5.10 0.01 4.94
N LYS A 30 6.05 0.73 5.55
CA LYS A 30 6.99 1.63 4.85
C LYS A 30 7.86 0.88 3.85
N PHE A 31 8.40 -0.28 4.24
CA PHE A 31 9.27 -1.08 3.37
C PHE A 31 8.54 -1.49 2.08
N TYR A 32 7.34 -2.06 2.17
CA TYR A 32 6.63 -2.50 0.98
C TYR A 32 6.04 -1.34 0.17
N LEU A 33 5.66 -0.23 0.81
CA LEU A 33 5.30 0.98 0.08
C LEU A 33 6.50 1.49 -0.74
N GLY A 34 7.70 1.47 -0.15
CA GLY A 34 8.94 1.80 -0.86
C GLY A 34 9.19 0.90 -2.07
N LYS A 35 8.88 -0.40 -1.97
CA LYS A 35 8.97 -1.31 -3.12
C LYS A 35 7.95 -1.02 -4.23
N ILE A 36 6.73 -0.61 -3.87
CA ILE A 36 5.76 -0.11 -4.84
C ILE A 36 6.27 1.17 -5.52
N GLU A 37 6.81 2.11 -4.74
CA GLU A 37 7.40 3.35 -5.24
C GLU A 37 8.56 3.10 -6.21
N GLU A 38 9.51 2.23 -5.84
CA GLU A 38 10.67 1.86 -6.68
C GLU A 38 10.26 1.28 -8.04
N ILE A 39 9.19 0.48 -8.10
CA ILE A 39 8.72 -0.14 -9.34
C ILE A 39 7.96 0.89 -10.20
N ILE A 40 7.00 1.61 -9.61
CA ILE A 40 6.12 2.52 -10.36
C ILE A 40 6.86 3.75 -10.86
N LEU A 41 7.78 4.28 -10.06
CA LEU A 41 8.49 5.53 -10.34
C LEU A 41 9.88 5.28 -10.93
N ARG A 42 10.19 4.04 -11.34
CA ARG A 42 11.51 3.65 -11.88
C ARG A 42 11.99 4.59 -12.98
N ASP A 43 11.08 4.93 -13.90
CA ASP A 43 11.35 5.78 -15.06
C ASP A 43 10.86 7.22 -14.87
N ASP A 44 10.33 7.57 -13.69
CA ASP A 44 9.90 8.94 -13.40
C ASP A 44 11.10 9.86 -13.14
N ARG A 45 11.47 10.61 -14.17
CA ARG A 45 12.54 11.63 -14.10
C ARG A 45 12.06 12.97 -13.56
N THR A 46 10.75 13.14 -13.42
CA THR A 46 10.14 14.44 -13.10
C THR A 46 9.79 14.58 -11.63
N GLY A 47 9.60 13.46 -10.94
CA GLY A 47 9.10 13.43 -9.56
C GLY A 47 7.64 13.88 -9.45
N LEU A 48 6.95 14.07 -10.58
CA LEU A 48 5.57 14.56 -10.64
C LEU A 48 4.55 13.41 -10.70
N ASN A 49 5.00 12.17 -10.89
CA ASN A 49 4.14 10.99 -10.99
C ASN A 49 3.79 10.38 -9.62
N LYS A 50 4.13 11.08 -8.53
CA LYS A 50 3.78 10.71 -7.15
C LYS A 50 2.97 11.82 -6.48
N VAL A 51 1.81 11.47 -5.94
CA VAL A 51 1.01 12.36 -5.09
C VAL A 51 0.86 11.73 -3.71
N VAL A 52 1.12 12.51 -2.66
CA VAL A 52 0.90 12.07 -1.28
C VAL A 52 -0.12 13.00 -0.63
N ILE A 53 -1.22 12.41 -0.15
CA ILE A 53 -2.25 13.08 0.63
C ILE A 53 -2.15 12.53 2.05
N GLU A 54 -1.88 13.39 3.03
CA GLU A 54 -1.73 12.97 4.42
C GLU A 54 -2.72 13.69 5.33
N GLY A 55 -3.29 12.92 6.25
CA GLY A 55 -4.29 13.37 7.20
C GLY A 55 -5.70 13.33 6.64
N LYS A 56 -6.63 13.90 7.41
CA LYS A 56 -8.04 13.95 7.08
C LYS A 56 -8.26 14.53 5.70
N THR A 57 -8.98 13.79 4.86
CA THR A 57 -9.25 14.18 3.48
C THR A 57 -10.65 13.77 3.03
N GLU A 58 -11.11 14.32 1.91
CA GLU A 58 -12.40 14.02 1.32
C GLU A 58 -12.24 13.11 0.08
N ALA A 59 -13.28 12.36 -0.25
CA ALA A 59 -13.33 11.47 -1.41
C ALA A 59 -12.96 12.19 -2.71
N SER A 60 -13.57 13.34 -2.97
CA SER A 60 -13.35 14.16 -4.17
C SER A 60 -11.87 14.48 -4.41
N LYS A 61 -11.14 14.89 -3.36
CA LYS A 61 -9.70 15.21 -3.47
C LYS A 61 -8.86 14.02 -3.91
N ILE A 62 -9.23 12.81 -3.47
CA ILE A 62 -8.54 11.58 -3.87
C ILE A 62 -8.85 11.26 -5.33
N VAL A 63 -10.12 11.38 -5.73
CA VAL A 63 -10.57 11.17 -7.12
C VAL A 63 -9.85 12.14 -8.06
N GLU A 64 -9.86 13.44 -7.75
CA GLU A 64 -9.14 14.49 -8.51
C GLU A 64 -7.65 14.18 -8.68
N ALA A 65 -6.99 13.70 -7.61
CA ALA A 65 -5.58 13.29 -7.67
C ALA A 65 -5.35 12.07 -8.57
N CYS A 66 -6.34 11.19 -8.71
CA CYS A 66 -6.24 10.00 -9.56
C CYS A 66 -6.65 10.26 -11.02
N GLU A 67 -7.49 11.26 -11.30
CA GLU A 67 -7.92 11.63 -12.66
C GLU A 67 -6.86 12.39 -13.45
N THR A 68 -5.84 12.89 -12.77
CA THR A 68 -4.73 13.60 -13.43
C THR A 68 -3.72 12.58 -13.98
N MET A 69 -3.59 12.54 -15.31
CA MET A 69 -2.70 11.63 -16.03
C MET A 69 -1.23 11.75 -15.59
N PRO A 70 -0.45 10.66 -15.68
CA PRO A 70 0.99 10.70 -15.46
C PRO A 70 1.67 11.61 -16.48
N PHE A 71 2.72 12.28 -16.05
CA PHE A 71 3.55 13.15 -16.86
C PHE A 71 4.75 12.37 -17.40
N PHE A 72 4.74 12.07 -18.71
CA PHE A 72 5.77 11.29 -19.41
C PHE A 72 6.12 9.94 -18.74
N ALA A 73 5.13 9.29 -18.13
CA ALA A 73 5.28 7.96 -17.53
C ALA A 73 4.04 7.10 -17.82
N GLU A 74 4.19 5.78 -17.71
CA GLU A 74 3.06 4.85 -17.88
C GLU A 74 2.13 4.82 -16.67
N ARG A 75 2.69 5.08 -15.49
CA ARG A 75 1.97 4.95 -14.22
C ARG A 75 2.19 6.15 -13.31
N LYS A 76 1.18 6.39 -12.47
CA LYS A 76 1.17 7.39 -11.41
C LYS A 76 0.80 6.72 -10.09
N LEU A 77 1.52 7.08 -9.03
CA LEU A 77 1.28 6.63 -7.68
C LEU A 77 0.55 7.72 -6.88
N VAL A 78 -0.59 7.35 -6.28
CA VAL A 78 -1.31 8.18 -5.31
C VAL A 78 -1.28 7.47 -3.97
N VAL A 79 -0.70 8.09 -2.95
CA VAL A 79 -0.63 7.56 -1.59
C VAL A 79 -1.48 8.41 -0.67
N VAL A 80 -2.47 7.79 -0.02
CA VAL A 80 -3.35 8.47 0.94
C VAL A 80 -3.07 7.91 2.32
N LYS A 81 -2.57 8.74 3.23
CA LYS A 81 -2.15 8.35 4.58
C LYS A 81 -3.09 8.93 5.63
N LYS A 82 -3.50 8.10 6.60
CA LYS A 82 -4.27 8.54 7.77
C LYS A 82 -5.50 9.35 7.38
N SER A 83 -6.26 8.86 6.39
CA SER A 83 -7.35 9.59 5.75
C SER A 83 -8.59 9.75 6.64
N GLU A 84 -8.69 8.94 7.71
CA GLU A 84 -9.87 8.75 8.55
C GLU A 84 -11.07 8.12 7.81
N LEU A 85 -10.97 7.87 6.50
CA LEU A 85 -12.05 7.29 5.67
C LEU A 85 -12.37 5.84 6.05
N PHE A 86 -11.39 5.14 6.63
CA PHE A 86 -11.49 3.74 7.02
C PHE A 86 -11.83 3.55 8.50
N ASN A 87 -12.13 4.62 9.25
CA ASN A 87 -12.41 4.53 10.68
C ASN A 87 -13.72 5.25 11.05
N SER A 88 -14.73 4.48 11.45
CA SER A 88 -16.06 5.00 11.81
C SER A 88 -16.07 5.97 12.99
N LYS A 89 -15.08 5.88 13.89
CA LYS A 89 -14.98 6.76 15.08
C LYS A 89 -14.27 8.08 14.80
N ARG A 90 -13.37 8.09 13.81
CA ARG A 90 -12.55 9.27 13.43
C ARG A 90 -13.18 10.04 12.27
N SER A 91 -14.02 9.39 11.48
CA SER A 91 -14.77 10.04 10.41
C SER A 91 -15.84 10.98 10.99
N ASN A 92 -15.57 12.29 11.00
CA ASN A 92 -16.58 13.33 11.32
C ASN A 92 -17.60 13.54 10.19
N SER A 93 -17.71 12.61 9.23
CA SER A 93 -18.65 12.71 8.14
C SER A 93 -20.04 12.28 8.62
N SER A 94 -20.80 13.23 9.17
CA SER A 94 -22.24 13.12 9.44
C SER A 94 -23.11 12.93 8.18
N LYS A 95 -22.55 12.37 7.10
CA LYS A 95 -23.19 12.11 5.82
C LYS A 95 -22.70 10.75 5.32
N GLU A 96 -23.51 9.72 5.52
CA GLU A 96 -23.30 8.37 4.97
C GLU A 96 -23.05 8.38 3.45
N ASN A 97 -23.46 9.45 2.75
CA ASN A 97 -23.40 9.58 1.29
C ASN A 97 -22.03 10.00 0.70
N LYS A 98 -21.07 10.53 1.50
CA LYS A 98 -19.80 11.05 0.92
C LYS A 98 -18.76 9.97 0.58
N ASN A 99 -18.85 8.80 1.20
CA ASN A 99 -17.97 7.67 0.88
C ASN A 99 -18.47 6.87 -0.34
N ASP A 100 -19.72 7.08 -0.77
CA ASP A 100 -20.29 6.33 -1.90
C ASP A 100 -19.62 6.71 -3.23
N GLU A 101 -19.26 7.99 -3.43
CA GLU A 101 -18.48 8.46 -4.59
C GLU A 101 -17.14 7.73 -4.69
N LEU A 102 -16.39 7.65 -3.59
CA LEU A 102 -15.11 6.94 -3.58
C LEU A 102 -15.33 5.44 -3.82
N VAL A 103 -16.35 4.83 -3.20
CA VAL A 103 -16.69 3.42 -3.43
C VAL A 103 -17.00 3.14 -4.90
N GLU A 104 -17.71 4.03 -5.59
CA GLU A 104 -17.98 3.94 -7.02
C GLU A 104 -16.72 4.12 -7.86
N TYR A 105 -15.87 5.09 -7.50
CA TYR A 105 -14.61 5.32 -8.17
C TYR A 105 -13.65 4.11 -8.07
N LEU A 106 -13.57 3.47 -6.89
CA LEU A 106 -12.70 2.31 -6.67
C LEU A 106 -13.03 1.12 -7.58
N GLN A 107 -14.23 1.07 -8.17
CA GLN A 107 -14.63 0.02 -9.11
C GLN A 107 -13.96 0.19 -10.49
N ASN A 108 -13.66 1.44 -10.87
CA ASN A 108 -13.21 1.83 -12.21
C ASN A 108 -11.96 2.71 -12.15
N ILE A 109 -10.95 2.31 -11.35
CA ILE A 109 -9.69 3.03 -11.29
C ILE A 109 -8.97 2.95 -12.64
N PRO A 110 -8.50 4.09 -13.21
CA PRO A 110 -7.73 4.10 -14.45
C PRO A 110 -6.50 3.18 -14.40
N ASP A 111 -6.14 2.55 -15.51
CA ASP A 111 -5.03 1.58 -15.57
C ASP A 111 -3.68 2.19 -15.19
N TYR A 112 -3.50 3.48 -15.45
CA TYR A 112 -2.28 4.21 -15.11
C TYR A 112 -2.15 4.51 -13.61
N ILE A 113 -3.19 4.32 -12.81
CA ILE A 113 -3.17 4.62 -11.37
C ILE A 113 -2.74 3.41 -10.55
N CYS A 114 -1.87 3.68 -9.58
CA CYS A 114 -1.75 2.88 -8.37
C CYS A 114 -2.16 3.73 -7.18
N LEU A 115 -3.29 3.42 -6.57
CA LEU A 115 -3.81 4.07 -5.37
C LEU A 115 -3.46 3.20 -4.15
N VAL A 116 -2.75 3.78 -3.18
CA VAL A 116 -2.40 3.11 -1.93
C VAL A 116 -2.98 3.88 -0.76
N PHE A 117 -3.93 3.26 -0.06
CA PHE A 117 -4.36 3.72 1.25
C PHE A 117 -3.43 3.18 2.32
N TYR A 118 -3.01 4.04 3.23
CA TYR A 118 -2.06 3.75 4.29
C TYR A 118 -2.66 4.16 5.62
N GLU A 119 -3.19 3.18 6.33
CA GLU A 119 -3.92 3.38 7.58
C GLU A 119 -3.22 2.65 8.74
N GLU A 120 -3.57 3.05 9.95
CA GLU A 120 -3.15 2.36 11.17
C GLU A 120 -4.16 1.27 11.51
N ASP A 121 -5.42 1.66 11.62
CA ASP A 121 -6.55 0.81 11.94
C ASP A 121 -7.71 1.04 10.96
N ILE A 122 -8.56 0.01 10.81
CA ILE A 122 -9.72 0.05 9.92
C ILE A 122 -10.96 -0.55 10.60
N ASP A 123 -12.14 -0.01 10.32
CA ASP A 123 -13.42 -0.64 10.62
C ASP A 123 -13.84 -1.52 9.44
N LYS A 124 -13.65 -2.83 9.57
CA LYS A 124 -13.89 -3.83 8.51
C LYS A 124 -15.35 -3.88 8.03
N ARG A 125 -16.30 -3.22 8.72
CA ARG A 125 -17.72 -3.17 8.36
C ARG A 125 -18.04 -2.06 7.35
N LEU A 126 -17.13 -1.12 7.12
CA LEU A 126 -17.37 0.00 6.21
C LEU A 126 -17.43 -0.45 4.75
N LYS A 127 -18.36 0.14 3.98
CA LYS A 127 -18.53 -0.15 2.54
C LYS A 127 -17.23 0.02 1.76
N ILE A 128 -16.43 1.05 2.06
CA ILE A 128 -15.14 1.32 1.41
C ILE A 128 -14.14 0.18 1.61
N VAL A 129 -14.10 -0.45 2.79
CA VAL A 129 -13.26 -1.64 3.02
C VAL A 129 -13.73 -2.79 2.13
N GLY A 130 -15.05 -2.99 2.03
CA GLY A 130 -15.63 -3.98 1.12
C GLY A 130 -15.27 -3.73 -0.36
N ALA A 131 -15.28 -2.46 -0.79
CA ALA A 131 -14.90 -2.06 -2.14
C ALA A 131 -13.41 -2.36 -2.40
N VAL A 132 -12.50 -1.96 -1.51
CA VAL A 132 -11.08 -2.28 -1.67
C VAL A 132 -10.83 -3.79 -1.69
N LYS A 133 -11.54 -4.56 -0.85
CA LYS A 133 -11.44 -6.03 -0.85
C LYS A 133 -11.84 -6.65 -2.20
N LYS A 134 -12.81 -6.04 -2.90
CA LYS A 134 -13.33 -6.53 -4.18
C LYS A 134 -12.46 -6.12 -5.36
N TYR A 135 -11.97 -4.88 -5.38
CA TYR A 135 -11.29 -4.29 -6.55
C TYR A 135 -9.78 -4.11 -6.38
N GLY A 136 -9.23 -4.39 -5.20
CA GLY A 136 -7.82 -4.22 -4.88
C GLY A 136 -7.28 -5.28 -3.93
N LEU A 137 -6.15 -4.97 -3.30
CA LEU A 137 -5.50 -5.84 -2.32
C LEU A 137 -5.42 -5.18 -0.94
N MET A 138 -6.08 -5.79 0.03
CA MET A 138 -5.93 -5.44 1.44
C MET A 138 -4.75 -6.19 2.05
N VAL A 139 -3.82 -5.47 2.67
CA VAL A 139 -2.61 -6.04 3.29
C VAL A 139 -2.52 -5.61 4.75
N GLU A 140 -2.57 -6.61 5.62
CA GLU A 140 -2.45 -6.43 7.07
C GLU A 140 -1.00 -6.57 7.49
N PHE A 141 -0.52 -5.61 8.25
CA PHE A 141 0.81 -5.54 8.83
C PHE A 141 0.67 -5.56 10.36
N PRO A 142 0.34 -6.73 10.94
CA PRO A 142 0.17 -6.85 12.38
C PRO A 142 1.52 -6.64 13.06
N PHE A 143 1.49 -6.15 14.30
CA PHE A 143 2.68 -6.00 15.14
C PHE A 143 3.51 -7.29 15.13
N GLN A 144 4.79 -7.15 14.82
CA GLN A 144 5.73 -8.27 14.84
C GLN A 144 6.60 -8.18 16.09
N LYS A 145 6.80 -9.31 16.76
CA LYS A 145 7.80 -9.38 17.83
C LYS A 145 9.19 -9.12 17.23
N PRO A 146 10.13 -8.47 17.96
CA PRO A 146 11.44 -8.10 17.43
C PRO A 146 12.19 -9.25 16.73
N HIS A 147 12.11 -10.47 17.25
CA HIS A 147 12.76 -11.64 16.65
C HIS A 147 12.18 -12.04 15.29
N GLU A 148 10.87 -11.86 15.05
CA GLU A 148 10.23 -12.14 13.76
C GLU A 148 10.61 -11.09 12.72
N LEU A 149 10.74 -9.81 13.12
CA LEU A 149 11.28 -8.76 12.25
C LEU A 149 12.72 -9.04 11.84
N VAL A 150 13.57 -9.49 12.77
CA VAL A 150 14.96 -9.89 12.48
C VAL A 150 14.99 -11.06 11.50
N LYS A 151 14.19 -12.12 11.72
CA LYS A 151 14.09 -13.24 10.78
C LYS A 151 13.61 -12.79 9.39
N TRP A 152 12.60 -11.93 9.33
CA TRP A 152 12.13 -11.36 8.08
C TRP A 152 13.24 -10.56 7.38
N ALA A 153 13.97 -9.72 8.12
CA ALA A 153 15.06 -8.92 7.57
C ALA A 153 16.18 -9.82 7.03
N VAL A 154 16.61 -10.83 7.80
CA VAL A 154 17.60 -11.83 7.35
C VAL A 154 17.13 -12.55 6.10
N LYS A 155 15.85 -12.93 5.99
CA LYS A 155 15.31 -13.57 4.78
C LYS A 155 15.30 -12.63 3.58
N VAL A 156 14.94 -11.36 3.78
CA VAL A 156 14.95 -10.34 2.72
C VAL A 156 16.39 -10.10 2.28
N PHE A 157 17.30 -9.70 3.18
CA PHE A 157 18.69 -9.39 2.85
C PHE A 157 19.50 -10.62 2.40
N GLY A 158 19.27 -11.80 2.98
CA GLY A 158 19.86 -13.06 2.53
C GLY A 158 19.33 -13.55 1.17
N SER A 159 18.19 -13.03 0.70
CA SER A 159 17.76 -13.23 -0.69
C SER A 159 18.44 -12.26 -1.67
N TYR A 160 18.94 -11.12 -1.20
CA TYR A 160 19.74 -10.17 -1.98
C TYR A 160 21.23 -10.53 -2.01
N GLY A 161 21.75 -11.24 -1.00
CA GLY A 161 23.10 -11.80 -0.97
C GLY A 161 23.04 -13.32 -0.92
N LYS A 162 23.25 -14.00 -2.06
CA LYS A 162 23.37 -15.46 -2.13
C LYS A 162 24.21 -16.01 -0.96
N THR A 163 23.63 -16.96 -0.22
CA THR A 163 24.29 -17.89 0.72
C THR A 163 25.18 -17.23 1.78
N ILE A 164 24.61 -16.96 2.95
CA ILE A 164 25.43 -17.07 4.17
C ILE A 164 25.61 -18.56 4.39
N ASP A 165 26.80 -19.04 4.04
CA ASP A 165 27.27 -20.37 4.36
C ASP A 165 27.24 -20.52 5.89
N VAL A 166 26.30 -21.30 6.40
CA VAL A 166 26.30 -21.76 7.79
C VAL A 166 26.90 -23.16 7.78
N SER A 167 28.22 -23.22 7.58
CA SER A 167 29.02 -24.40 7.94
C SER A 167 30.23 -24.01 8.78
N THR A 168 29.99 -23.27 9.88
CA THR A 168 30.85 -23.43 11.06
C THR A 168 30.39 -24.67 11.81
N HIS A 169 30.94 -25.83 11.44
CA HIS A 169 30.92 -27.01 12.28
C HIS A 169 32.34 -27.52 12.54
N HIS A 170 32.70 -27.39 13.82
CA HIS A 170 33.57 -28.24 14.62
C HIS A 170 35.07 -28.35 14.29
N THR A 171 35.85 -27.76 15.21
CA THR A 171 36.84 -28.45 16.05
C THR A 171 37.67 -29.55 15.39
N LEU A 172 38.92 -29.24 15.03
CA LEU A 172 40.15 -29.62 15.75
C LEU A 172 41.36 -28.97 15.05
#